data_AF-A0A0K8V2E7-F1
#
_entry.id   AF-A0A0K8V2E7-F1
#
_cell.length_a   1.000
_cell.length_b   1.000
_cell.length_c   1.000
_cell.angle_alpha   90.00
_cell.angle_beta   90.00
_cell.angle_gamma   90.00
#
_symmetry.space_group_name_H-M   'P 1'
#
loop_
_entity.id
_entity.type
_entity.pdbx_description
1 polymer ?
#
loop_
_entity_poly.entity_id
_entity_poly.type
_entity_poly.pdbx_seq_one_letter_code
_entity_poly.pdbx_strand_id
1 'polypeptide(L)'
;MALKSLSEQGFVRFVISQNIDGLHLKSGFSRQNLAELHGNMFIEQCSKCRRQFVRSTAAKTVGQKPCGGMCRSGEFGQARSCRGGLLLDNVLDWEADLPERDLDMAFMHSTLADVNIALGTTLQIIPSGNLPLKNKKYGGKVIICNLQPTKHDKKADLIISTYVDDVLEKVCKRLGIEIPSYNASEDPTKAPTALNSEWTIPAHTVKELEKEYNAKLKTFKSQQKQSTDLHKSITKEMKNKKRKHEN
;
A
#
# COMPACT_ATOMS: atom_id res chain seq x y z
N MET A 1 -1.77 -16.22 -1.69
CA MET A 1 -1.21 -16.46 -3.04
C MET A 1 -1.93 -15.69 -4.15
N ALA A 2 -3.26 -15.58 -4.15
CA ALA A 2 -4.00 -14.85 -5.20
C ALA A 2 -3.48 -13.42 -5.47
N LEU A 3 -3.23 -12.63 -4.43
CA LEU A 3 -2.69 -11.26 -4.57
C LEU A 3 -1.33 -11.23 -5.27
N LYS A 4 -0.45 -12.21 -5.01
CA LYS A 4 0.86 -12.33 -5.68
C LYS A 4 0.66 -12.50 -7.19
N SER A 5 -0.15 -13.50 -7.58
CA SER A 5 -0.46 -13.78 -8.99
C SER A 5 -1.12 -12.58 -9.68
N LEU A 6 -2.11 -11.95 -9.03
CA LEU A 6 -2.77 -10.74 -9.54
C LEU A 6 -1.79 -9.58 -9.73
N SER A 7 -0.78 -9.43 -8.86
CA SER A 7 0.22 -8.38 -8.98
C SER A 7 1.23 -8.67 -10.08
N GLU A 8 1.71 -9.91 -10.18
CA GLU A 8 2.61 -10.38 -11.24
C GLU A 8 1.98 -10.25 -12.63
N GLN A 9 0.66 -10.47 -12.74
CA GLN A 9 -0.12 -10.31 -13.96
C GLN A 9 -0.58 -8.86 -14.22
N GLY A 10 -0.21 -7.90 -13.36
CA GLY A 10 -0.49 -6.47 -13.55
C GLY A 10 -1.91 -6.01 -13.20
N PHE A 11 -2.77 -6.87 -12.66
CA PHE A 11 -4.12 -6.51 -12.19
C PHE A 11 -4.09 -5.76 -10.85
N VAL A 12 -3.11 -6.07 -9.98
CA VAL A 12 -2.91 -5.40 -8.70
C VAL A 12 -1.62 -4.58 -8.74
N ARG A 13 -1.78 -3.26 -8.79
CA ARG A 13 -0.63 -2.33 -8.86
C ARG A 13 0.17 -2.27 -7.55
N PHE A 14 -0.52 -2.28 -6.41
CA PHE A 14 0.09 -2.09 -5.11
C PHE A 14 -0.78 -2.69 -4.00
N VAL A 15 -0.14 -3.21 -2.95
CA VAL A 15 -0.78 -3.75 -1.75
C VAL A 15 -0.35 -2.92 -0.55
N ILE A 16 -1.33 -2.53 0.27
CA ILE A 16 -1.11 -1.80 1.51
C ILE A 16 -1.59 -2.70 2.64
N SER A 17 -0.68 -3.12 3.52
CA SER A 17 -0.99 -4.02 4.62
C SER A 17 -0.84 -3.35 5.97
N GLN A 18 -1.77 -3.69 6.87
CA GLN A 18 -1.73 -3.38 8.30
C GLN A 18 -1.23 -4.60 9.10
N ASN A 19 -1.06 -5.75 8.44
CA ASN A 19 -0.67 -6.98 9.13
C ASN A 19 0.82 -6.98 9.42
N ILE A 20 1.17 -7.52 10.59
CA ILE A 20 2.56 -7.71 11.03
C ILE A 20 3.06 -9.15 10.86
N ASP A 21 2.19 -10.06 10.38
CA ASP A 21 2.42 -11.52 10.28
C ASP A 21 3.53 -11.93 9.30
N GLY A 22 3.92 -11.03 8.38
CA GLY A 22 4.92 -11.28 7.36
C GLY A 22 4.47 -12.23 6.24
N LEU A 23 3.19 -12.56 6.11
CA LEU A 23 2.71 -13.50 5.10
C LEU A 23 2.86 -12.97 3.67
N HIS A 24 2.78 -11.66 3.45
CA HIS A 24 3.10 -11.07 2.14
C HIS A 24 4.58 -11.31 1.77
N LEU A 25 5.50 -10.94 2.67
CA LEU A 25 6.93 -11.24 2.53
C LEU A 25 7.16 -12.73 2.23
N LYS A 26 6.62 -13.61 3.07
CA LYS A 26 6.82 -15.06 2.98
C LYS A 26 6.22 -15.67 1.72
N SER A 27 5.17 -15.07 1.17
CA SER A 27 4.59 -15.52 -0.11
C SER A 27 5.49 -15.24 -1.32
N GLY A 28 6.60 -14.51 -1.15
CA GLY A 28 7.43 -14.02 -2.25
C GLY A 28 6.85 -12.77 -2.91
N PHE A 29 5.97 -12.04 -2.22
CA PHE A 29 5.37 -10.81 -2.76
C PHE A 29 6.44 -9.73 -2.92
N SER A 30 6.46 -9.06 -4.07
CA SER A 30 7.51 -8.08 -4.37
C SER A 30 7.46 -6.86 -3.44
N ARG A 31 8.58 -6.53 -2.80
CA ARG A 31 8.71 -5.39 -1.88
C ARG A 31 8.36 -4.06 -2.54
N GLN A 32 8.66 -3.89 -3.83
CA GLN A 32 8.37 -2.65 -4.56
C GLN A 32 6.86 -2.39 -4.76
N ASN A 33 6.03 -3.42 -4.57
CA ASN A 33 4.57 -3.35 -4.72
C ASN A 33 3.83 -3.47 -3.37
N LEU A 34 4.54 -3.37 -2.24
CA LEU A 34 4.00 -3.58 -0.91
C LEU A 34 4.37 -2.42 0.02
N ALA A 35 3.40 -1.94 0.79
CA ALA A 35 3.62 -1.11 1.98
C ALA A 35 3.20 -1.86 3.25
N GLU A 36 4.10 -1.98 4.23
CA GLU A 36 3.85 -2.63 5.52
C GLU A 36 3.74 -1.54 6.60
N LEU A 37 2.52 -1.03 6.80
CA LEU A 37 2.29 0.22 7.56
C LEU A 37 2.50 0.08 9.07
N HIS A 38 2.34 -1.12 9.61
CA HIS A 38 2.47 -1.41 11.04
C HIS A 38 3.70 -2.27 11.37
N GLY A 39 4.56 -2.44 10.37
CA GLY A 39 5.76 -3.25 10.46
C GLY A 39 5.55 -4.71 10.12
N ASN A 40 6.59 -5.50 10.35
CA ASN A 40 6.62 -6.92 10.04
C ASN A 40 7.51 -7.66 11.06
N MET A 41 6.97 -8.73 11.66
CA MET A 41 7.69 -9.47 12.71
C MET A 41 8.94 -10.18 12.19
N PHE A 42 9.09 -10.36 10.88
CA PHE A 42 10.29 -10.94 10.26
C PHE A 42 11.27 -9.89 9.77
N ILE A 43 11.04 -8.61 10.02
CA ILE A 43 11.92 -7.52 9.60
C ILE A 43 12.57 -6.87 10.81
N GLU A 44 13.86 -6.58 10.68
CA GLU A 44 14.58 -5.71 11.59
C GLU A 44 15.10 -4.48 10.86
N GLN A 45 15.17 -3.35 11.56
CA GLN A 45 15.54 -2.07 10.99
C GLN A 45 16.71 -1.46 11.74
N CYS A 46 17.70 -0.97 11.01
CA CYS A 46 18.83 -0.25 11.60
C CYS A 46 18.38 1.09 12.19
N SER A 47 18.73 1.35 13.44
CA SER A 47 18.44 2.61 14.15
C SER A 47 19.10 3.85 13.54
N LYS A 48 20.20 3.68 12.79
CA LYS A 48 20.94 4.79 12.16
C LYS A 48 20.59 5.00 10.69
N CYS A 49 20.76 3.98 9.85
CA CYS A 49 20.58 4.12 8.40
C CYS A 49 19.18 3.72 7.90
N ARG A 50 18.29 3.25 8.79
CA ARG A 50 16.91 2.85 8.51
C ARG A 50 16.75 1.73 7.47
N ARG A 51 17.83 1.07 7.07
CA ARG A 51 17.76 -0.11 6.20
C ARG A 51 17.10 -1.26 6.95
N GLN A 52 16.30 -2.02 6.21
CA GLN A 52 15.51 -3.14 6.69
C GLN A 52 16.13 -4.44 6.22
N PHE A 53 16.14 -5.46 7.06
CA PHE A 53 16.70 -6.76 6.78
C PHE A 53 15.72 -7.85 7.16
N VAL A 54 15.61 -8.87 6.32
CA VAL A 54 14.76 -10.04 6.59
C VAL A 54 15.39 -10.92 7.68
N ARG A 55 14.56 -11.53 8.51
CA ARG A 55 14.94 -12.53 9.51
C ARG A 55 14.34 -13.88 9.13
N SER A 56 15.06 -14.96 9.41
CA SER A 56 14.55 -16.32 9.23
C SER A 56 13.51 -16.72 10.28
N THR A 57 13.54 -16.05 11.44
CA THR A 57 12.58 -16.24 12.53
C THR A 57 12.01 -14.91 12.97
N ALA A 58 10.78 -14.92 13.48
CA ALA A 58 10.14 -13.75 14.04
C ALA A 58 11.03 -13.07 15.12
N ALA A 59 10.95 -11.75 15.19
CA ALA A 59 11.57 -10.95 16.23
C ALA A 59 11.03 -11.36 17.60
N LYS A 60 11.90 -11.35 18.62
CA LYS A 60 11.54 -11.67 20.00
C LYS A 60 10.99 -10.46 20.77
N THR A 61 10.93 -9.31 20.11
CA THR A 61 10.52 -8.03 20.68
C THR A 61 9.50 -7.35 19.78
N VAL A 62 8.77 -6.39 20.35
CA VAL A 62 7.83 -5.50 19.67
C VAL A 62 8.02 -4.08 20.19
N GLY A 63 7.69 -3.09 19.35
CA GLY A 63 7.80 -1.67 19.69
C GLY A 63 9.18 -1.10 19.42
N GLN A 64 9.82 -1.51 18.32
CA GLN A 64 11.11 -0.98 17.86
C GLN A 64 12.24 -1.13 18.89
N LYS A 65 12.29 -2.27 19.58
CA LYS A 65 13.29 -2.57 20.60
C LYS A 65 14.53 -3.26 20.00
N PRO A 66 15.70 -3.15 20.66
CA PRO A 66 16.92 -3.81 20.18
C PRO A 66 16.77 -5.33 20.07
N CYS A 67 17.12 -5.86 18.89
CA CYS A 67 17.09 -7.30 18.57
C CYS A 67 18.44 -8.00 18.80
N GLY A 68 19.45 -7.29 19.32
CA GLY A 68 20.78 -7.82 19.65
C GLY A 68 21.80 -7.83 18.51
N GLY A 69 21.42 -7.44 17.29
CA GLY A 69 22.30 -7.40 16.12
C GLY A 69 22.79 -5.99 15.74
N MET A 70 23.86 -5.93 14.95
CA MET A 70 24.39 -4.69 14.36
C MET A 70 24.05 -4.60 12.88
N CYS A 71 23.95 -3.39 12.37
CA CYS A 71 23.60 -3.13 10.98
C CYS A 71 24.53 -3.84 9.98
N ARG A 72 23.94 -4.68 9.14
CA ARG A 72 24.63 -5.50 8.12
C ARG A 72 24.74 -4.83 6.75
N SER A 73 24.39 -3.55 6.64
CA SER A 73 24.40 -2.80 5.37
C SER A 73 25.70 -2.87 4.55
N GLY A 74 26.85 -3.13 5.21
CA GLY A 74 28.14 -3.28 4.53
C GLY A 74 28.31 -4.61 3.80
N GLU A 75 27.49 -5.61 4.11
CA GLU A 75 27.50 -6.93 3.47
C GLU A 75 26.81 -6.91 2.08
N PHE A 76 25.99 -5.90 1.80
CA PHE A 76 25.16 -5.83 0.59
C PHE A 76 25.76 -5.03 -0.57
N GLY A 77 26.98 -4.49 -0.45
CA GLY A 77 27.79 -3.92 -1.54
C GLY A 77 27.24 -2.71 -2.32
N GLN A 78 25.96 -2.36 -2.17
CA GLN A 78 25.25 -1.41 -3.04
C GLN A 78 25.31 0.05 -2.56
N ALA A 79 25.76 0.30 -1.34
CA ALA A 79 25.84 1.65 -0.77
C ALA A 79 26.84 1.73 0.39
N ARG A 80 27.23 2.95 0.79
CA ARG A 80 28.15 3.16 1.92
C ARG A 80 27.69 2.36 3.15
N SER A 81 28.62 1.61 3.73
CA SER A 81 28.39 0.85 4.95
C SER A 81 27.95 1.78 6.08
N CYS A 82 26.95 1.35 6.85
CA CYS A 82 26.51 2.05 8.04
C CYS A 82 27.62 2.06 9.10
N ARG A 83 27.72 3.14 9.88
CA ARG A 83 28.65 3.29 11.01
C ARG A 83 28.17 2.55 12.28
N GLY A 84 27.72 1.30 12.12
CA GLY A 84 27.26 0.44 13.22
C GLY A 84 26.05 0.97 13.98
N GLY A 85 24.85 0.85 13.41
CA GLY A 85 23.59 1.05 14.14
C GLY A 85 23.07 -0.26 14.72
N LEU A 86 22.35 -0.19 15.84
CA LEU A 86 21.66 -1.36 16.41
C LEU A 86 20.47 -1.73 15.51
N LEU A 87 20.22 -3.03 15.37
CA LEU A 87 19.03 -3.55 14.72
C LEU A 87 17.88 -3.58 15.73
N LEU A 88 16.78 -2.94 15.36
CA LEU A 88 15.53 -2.89 16.11
C LEU A 88 14.49 -3.78 15.45
N ASP A 89 13.51 -4.31 16.19
CA ASP A 89 12.35 -4.92 15.54
C ASP A 89 11.56 -3.87 14.73
N ASN A 90 10.80 -4.32 13.75
CA ASN A 90 10.05 -3.42 12.88
C ASN A 90 8.59 -3.21 13.30
N VAL A 91 8.12 -3.89 14.34
CA VAL A 91 6.72 -3.82 14.78
C VAL A 91 6.48 -2.52 15.56
N LEU A 92 5.43 -1.80 15.21
CA LEU A 92 5.08 -0.54 15.86
C LEU A 92 4.38 -0.77 17.21
N ASP A 93 4.65 0.11 18.16
CA ASP A 93 3.81 0.32 19.35
C ASP A 93 2.82 1.47 19.09
N TRP A 94 1.88 1.70 20.00
CA TRP A 94 0.81 2.69 19.83
C TRP A 94 1.30 4.13 19.60
N GLU A 95 2.43 4.48 20.21
CA GLU A 95 3.02 5.83 20.13
C GLU A 95 3.98 6.00 18.95
N ALA A 96 4.25 4.93 18.20
CA ALA A 96 5.22 4.96 17.12
C ALA A 96 4.61 5.53 15.83
N ASP A 97 5.39 6.39 15.16
CA ASP A 97 5.05 6.87 13.82
C ASP A 97 5.08 5.74 12.79
N LEU A 98 4.19 5.84 11.80
CA LEU A 98 4.23 4.96 10.64
C LEU A 98 5.52 5.15 9.82
N PRO A 99 6.04 4.11 9.17
CA PRO A 99 7.20 4.21 8.30
C PRO A 99 6.91 5.16 7.11
N GLU A 100 7.63 6.28 7.06
CA GLU A 100 7.43 7.37 6.09
C GLU A 100 7.36 6.88 4.63
N ARG A 101 8.34 6.09 4.18
CA ARG A 101 8.37 5.59 2.79
C ARG A 101 7.18 4.71 2.45
N ASP A 102 6.81 3.81 3.34
CA ASP A 102 5.66 2.92 3.15
C ASP A 102 4.35 3.73 3.15
N LEU A 103 4.22 4.70 4.06
CA LEU A 103 3.04 5.58 4.14
C LEU A 103 2.92 6.48 2.90
N ASP A 104 4.02 7.04 2.41
CA ASP A 104 4.04 7.88 1.20
C ASP A 104 3.65 7.08 -0.04
N MET A 105 4.25 5.89 -0.22
CA MET A 105 3.90 4.97 -1.31
C MET A 105 2.41 4.58 -1.24
N ALA A 106 1.94 4.20 -0.04
CA ALA A 106 0.56 3.84 0.19
C ALA A 106 -0.40 5.00 -0.13
N PHE A 107 -0.08 6.21 0.33
CA PHE A 107 -0.86 7.40 0.07
C PHE A 107 -0.94 7.75 -1.42
N MET A 108 0.19 7.74 -2.12
CA MET A 108 0.25 8.03 -3.56
C MET A 108 -0.50 6.96 -4.37
N HIS A 109 -0.25 5.68 -4.12
CA HIS A 109 -0.95 4.60 -4.81
C HIS A 109 -2.46 4.62 -4.54
N SER A 110 -2.88 4.76 -3.28
CA SER A 110 -4.31 4.89 -2.96
C SER A 110 -4.97 6.12 -3.57
N THR A 111 -4.22 7.18 -3.82
CA THR A 111 -4.74 8.38 -4.46
C THR A 111 -4.90 8.21 -5.97
N LEU A 112 -3.92 7.58 -6.62
CA LEU A 112 -3.90 7.39 -8.07
C LEU A 112 -4.77 6.23 -8.56
N ALA A 113 -5.14 5.31 -7.67
CA ALA A 113 -5.96 4.15 -7.98
C ALA A 113 -7.36 4.55 -8.48
N ASP A 114 -7.76 3.98 -9.61
CA ASP A 114 -9.15 4.00 -10.08
C ASP A 114 -10.05 3.12 -9.20
N VAL A 115 -9.52 2.05 -8.61
CA VAL A 115 -10.21 1.19 -7.63
C VAL A 115 -9.30 0.89 -6.43
N ASN A 116 -9.78 1.20 -5.22
CA ASN A 116 -9.20 0.68 -3.98
C ASN A 116 -10.10 -0.44 -3.44
N ILE A 117 -9.51 -1.57 -3.05
CA ILE A 117 -10.23 -2.71 -2.46
C ILE A 117 -9.70 -2.96 -1.05
N ALA A 118 -10.55 -2.82 -0.03
CA ALA A 118 -10.24 -3.17 1.35
C ALA A 118 -10.65 -4.63 1.61
N LEU A 119 -9.70 -5.48 1.97
CA LEU A 119 -9.93 -6.90 2.25
C LEU A 119 -9.64 -7.18 3.74
N GLY A 120 -10.63 -7.68 4.48
CA GLY A 120 -10.42 -8.19 5.84
C GLY A 120 -9.97 -7.14 6.86
N THR A 121 -10.42 -5.89 6.74
CA THR A 121 -10.09 -4.80 7.68
C THR A 121 -11.33 -4.01 8.05
N THR A 122 -11.46 -3.65 9.34
CA THR A 122 -12.53 -2.79 9.86
C THR A 122 -12.31 -1.30 9.55
N LEU A 123 -11.13 -0.95 9.01
CA LEU A 123 -10.71 0.41 8.63
C LEU A 123 -10.72 1.42 9.80
N GLN A 124 -10.58 0.94 11.04
CA GLN A 124 -10.68 1.80 12.22
C GLN A 124 -9.42 2.62 12.51
N ILE A 125 -8.24 2.00 12.32
CA ILE A 125 -6.94 2.59 12.63
C ILE A 125 -6.58 3.65 11.60
N ILE A 126 -6.21 4.85 12.05
CA ILE A 126 -5.83 6.00 11.20
C ILE A 126 -4.31 6.19 11.31
N PRO A 127 -3.61 6.56 10.21
CA PRO A 127 -4.13 6.94 8.89
C PRO A 127 -4.51 5.77 7.97
N SER A 128 -4.10 4.54 8.26
CA SER A 128 -4.22 3.36 7.37
C SER A 128 -5.63 3.14 6.82
N GLY A 129 -6.65 3.15 7.69
CA GLY A 129 -8.05 2.92 7.34
C GLY A 129 -8.65 4.00 6.43
N ASN A 130 -8.08 5.21 6.41
CA ASN A 130 -8.53 6.28 5.53
C ASN A 130 -7.93 6.20 4.12
N LEU A 131 -6.90 5.36 3.90
CA LEU A 131 -6.19 5.28 2.63
C LEU A 131 -7.09 4.87 1.45
N PRO A 132 -7.98 3.86 1.57
CA PRO A 132 -8.87 3.49 0.46
C PRO A 132 -9.72 4.65 -0.07
N LEU A 133 -10.02 5.66 0.76
CA LEU A 133 -10.86 6.80 0.38
C LEU A 133 -10.10 7.88 -0.42
N LYS A 134 -8.77 7.81 -0.54
CA LYS A 134 -7.96 8.89 -1.12
C LYS A 134 -8.25 9.13 -2.60
N ASN A 135 -8.67 8.10 -3.33
CA ASN A 135 -9.06 8.22 -4.73
C ASN A 135 -10.47 8.82 -4.96
N LYS A 136 -11.36 8.84 -3.95
CA LYS A 136 -12.76 9.27 -4.13
C LYS A 136 -12.86 10.71 -4.66
N LYS A 137 -11.98 11.61 -4.20
CA LYS A 137 -11.90 13.00 -4.70
C LYS A 137 -11.46 13.12 -6.17
N TYR A 138 -10.96 12.03 -6.75
CA TYR A 138 -10.53 11.92 -8.15
C TYR A 138 -11.43 10.97 -8.96
N GLY A 139 -12.62 10.63 -8.44
CA GLY A 139 -13.60 9.79 -9.15
C GLY A 139 -13.33 8.28 -9.04
N GLY A 140 -12.33 7.87 -8.27
CA GLY A 140 -12.06 6.46 -8.03
C GLY A 140 -13.15 5.75 -7.21
N LYS A 141 -13.12 4.43 -7.24
CA LYS A 141 -14.06 3.53 -6.58
C LYS A 141 -13.44 2.89 -5.35
N VAL A 142 -14.28 2.56 -4.38
CA VAL A 142 -13.89 1.86 -3.16
C VAL A 142 -14.77 0.63 -2.99
N ILE A 143 -14.14 -0.53 -2.92
CA ILE A 143 -14.79 -1.82 -2.65
C ILE A 143 -14.34 -2.30 -1.27
N ILE A 144 -15.26 -2.82 -0.48
CA ILE A 144 -14.96 -3.37 0.84
C ILE A 144 -15.43 -4.82 0.88
N CYS A 145 -14.51 -5.73 1.19
CA CYS A 145 -14.81 -7.13 1.48
C CYS A 145 -14.45 -7.43 2.94
N ASN A 146 -15.47 -7.55 3.80
CA ASN A 146 -15.26 -7.83 5.22
C ASN A 146 -16.51 -8.51 5.82
N LEU A 147 -16.31 -9.44 6.76
CA LEU A 147 -17.42 -10.10 7.45
C LEU A 147 -18.17 -9.14 8.39
N GLN A 148 -17.43 -8.24 9.03
CA GLN A 148 -17.98 -7.25 9.97
C GLN A 148 -18.20 -5.89 9.30
N PRO A 149 -19.11 -5.05 9.82
CA PRO A 149 -19.22 -3.66 9.41
C PRO A 149 -17.88 -2.91 9.53
N THR A 150 -17.65 -1.95 8.64
CA THR A 150 -16.42 -1.14 8.63
C THR A 150 -16.71 0.33 8.90
N LYS A 151 -15.67 1.07 9.32
CA LYS A 151 -15.75 2.53 9.54
C LYS A 151 -16.20 3.31 8.29
N HIS A 152 -16.07 2.74 7.10
CA HIS A 152 -16.25 3.44 5.83
C HIS A 152 -17.30 2.83 4.90
N ASP A 153 -18.18 1.96 5.41
CA ASP A 153 -19.25 1.32 4.63
C ASP A 153 -20.07 2.33 3.82
N LYS A 154 -20.47 3.45 4.44
CA LYS A 154 -21.25 4.53 3.78
C LYS A 154 -20.55 5.20 2.59
N LYS A 155 -19.25 5.00 2.41
CA LYS A 155 -18.44 5.60 1.34
C LYS A 155 -18.04 4.59 0.25
N ALA A 156 -18.29 3.31 0.47
CA ALA A 156 -18.00 2.25 -0.49
C ALA A 156 -18.97 2.30 -1.67
N ASP A 157 -18.45 1.99 -2.85
CA ASP A 157 -19.23 1.77 -4.07
C ASP A 157 -19.78 0.33 -4.13
N LEU A 158 -19.13 -0.61 -3.43
CA LEU A 158 -19.58 -1.99 -3.28
C LEU A 158 -19.12 -2.57 -1.93
N ILE A 159 -20.02 -3.27 -1.24
CA ILE A 159 -19.72 -4.00 -0.01
C ILE A 159 -20.01 -5.49 -0.25
N ILE A 160 -19.06 -6.34 0.11
CA ILE A 160 -19.13 -7.80 0.00
C ILE A 160 -18.91 -8.40 1.39
N SER A 161 -19.96 -8.98 1.97
CA SER A 161 -19.91 -9.55 3.32
C SER A 161 -19.70 -11.06 3.29
N THR A 162 -18.48 -11.48 2.99
CA THR A 162 -18.11 -12.91 2.90
C THR A 162 -16.62 -13.12 3.15
N TYR A 163 -16.16 -14.38 3.08
CA TYR A 163 -14.75 -14.72 3.22
C TYR A 163 -13.92 -14.17 2.04
N VAL A 164 -12.76 -13.57 2.35
CA VAL A 164 -11.87 -12.99 1.34
C VAL A 164 -11.37 -14.05 0.36
N ASP A 165 -11.11 -15.26 0.84
CA ASP A 165 -10.66 -16.38 0.00
C ASP A 165 -11.69 -16.71 -1.09
N ASP A 166 -12.97 -16.84 -0.73
CA ASP A 166 -14.06 -17.09 -1.70
C ASP A 166 -14.14 -16.01 -2.78
N VAL A 167 -13.93 -14.75 -2.40
CA VAL A 167 -13.95 -13.61 -3.33
C VAL A 167 -12.76 -13.67 -4.27
N LEU A 168 -11.55 -13.83 -3.72
CA LEU A 168 -10.32 -13.83 -4.51
C LEU A 168 -10.26 -15.04 -5.45
N GLU A 169 -10.71 -16.22 -5.02
CA GLU A 169 -10.81 -17.40 -5.88
C GLU A 169 -11.77 -17.15 -7.06
N LYS A 170 -12.96 -16.62 -6.78
CA LYS A 170 -13.95 -16.28 -7.82
C LYS A 170 -13.47 -15.15 -8.76
N VAL A 171 -12.67 -14.22 -8.27
CA VAL A 171 -12.05 -13.16 -9.10
C VAL A 171 -10.97 -13.75 -9.98
N CYS A 172 -10.03 -14.52 -9.43
CA CYS A 172 -8.97 -15.17 -10.21
C CYS A 172 -9.54 -16.08 -11.28
N LYS A 173 -10.56 -16.89 -10.95
CA LYS A 173 -11.28 -17.74 -11.91
C LYS A 173 -11.88 -16.93 -13.07
N ARG A 174 -12.50 -15.77 -12.80
CA ARG A 174 -13.09 -14.92 -13.85
C ARG A 174 -12.05 -14.23 -14.71
N LEU A 175 -10.89 -13.93 -14.15
CA LEU A 175 -9.78 -13.31 -14.87
C LEU A 175 -8.89 -14.33 -15.61
N GLY A 176 -9.15 -15.64 -15.44
CA GLY A 176 -8.32 -16.70 -16.02
C GLY A 176 -6.92 -16.78 -15.36
N ILE A 177 -6.81 -16.39 -14.09
CA ILE A 177 -5.56 -16.35 -13.35
C ILE A 177 -5.47 -17.57 -12.43
N GLU A 178 -4.39 -18.33 -12.56
CA GLU A 178 -4.09 -19.42 -11.65
C GLU A 178 -3.58 -18.89 -10.30
N ILE A 179 -4.06 -19.48 -9.20
CA ILE A 179 -3.55 -19.21 -7.86
C ILE A 179 -2.46 -20.24 -7.57
N PRO A 180 -1.17 -19.84 -7.56
CA PRO A 180 -0.09 -20.78 -7.34
C PRO A 180 -0.12 -21.31 -5.90
N SER A 181 0.39 -22.52 -5.71
CA SER A 181 0.72 -23.04 -4.38
C SER A 181 1.89 -22.24 -3.78
N TYR A 182 1.98 -22.20 -2.45
CA TYR A 182 3.13 -21.60 -1.76
C TYR A 182 4.42 -22.32 -2.16
N ASN A 183 5.45 -21.54 -2.49
CA ASN A 183 6.76 -22.03 -2.86
C ASN A 183 7.81 -21.57 -1.83
N ALA A 184 8.37 -22.51 -1.06
CA ALA A 184 9.35 -22.21 -0.03
C ALA A 184 10.67 -21.63 -0.59
N SER A 185 11.00 -21.85 -1.87
CA SER A 185 12.20 -21.24 -2.48
C SER A 185 12.03 -19.75 -2.75
N GLU A 186 10.80 -19.25 -2.80
CA GLU A 186 10.48 -17.83 -2.99
C GLU A 186 10.26 -17.09 -1.67
N ASP A 187 10.24 -17.81 -0.54
CA ASP A 187 10.08 -17.24 0.80
C ASP A 187 11.41 -16.66 1.29
N PRO A 188 11.55 -15.33 1.43
CA PRO A 188 12.81 -14.73 1.84
C PRO A 188 13.22 -15.08 3.28
N THR A 189 12.28 -15.57 4.11
CA THR A 189 12.57 -16.07 5.47
C THR A 189 13.18 -17.47 5.46
N LYS A 190 13.20 -18.16 4.31
CA LYS A 190 13.79 -19.50 4.14
C LYS A 190 15.12 -19.48 3.40
N ALA A 191 15.54 -18.33 2.88
CA ALA A 191 16.83 -18.19 2.20
C ALA A 191 18.01 -18.52 3.17
N PRO A 192 19.09 -19.15 2.68
CA PRO A 192 20.22 -19.53 3.52
C PRO A 192 20.84 -18.32 4.24
N THR A 193 21.15 -18.53 5.52
CA THR A 193 21.46 -17.55 6.58
C THR A 193 22.65 -16.61 6.35
N ALA A 194 23.42 -16.76 5.28
CA ALA A 194 24.60 -15.92 5.04
C ALA A 194 24.26 -14.53 4.45
N LEU A 195 23.05 -14.33 3.92
CA LEU A 195 22.62 -13.10 3.22
C LEU A 195 21.13 -12.84 3.45
N ASN A 196 20.74 -12.52 4.68
CA ASN A 196 19.39 -12.03 4.98
C ASN A 196 19.06 -10.81 4.09
N SER A 197 18.24 -10.99 3.06
CA SER A 197 18.00 -10.00 2.01
C SER A 197 17.60 -8.63 2.57
N GLU A 198 18.09 -7.56 1.93
CA GLU A 198 17.64 -6.21 2.23
C GLU A 198 16.17 -6.04 1.81
N TRP A 199 15.33 -5.56 2.73
CA TRP A 199 13.88 -5.34 2.54
C TRP A 199 13.52 -3.85 2.44
N THR A 200 14.52 -2.98 2.31
CA THR A 200 14.33 -1.53 2.25
C THR A 200 13.68 -1.11 0.94
N ILE A 201 12.62 -0.28 0.95
CA ILE A 201 12.18 0.42 -0.26
C ILE A 201 13.28 1.40 -0.70
N PRO A 202 13.80 1.30 -1.93
CA PRO A 202 14.78 2.25 -2.43
C PRO A 202 14.21 3.67 -2.54
N ALA A 203 14.99 4.67 -2.14
CA ALA A 203 14.54 6.07 -2.17
C ALA A 203 14.22 6.58 -3.59
N HIS A 204 14.84 6.03 -4.63
CA HIS A 204 14.56 6.42 -6.02
C HIS A 204 13.14 5.99 -6.44
N THR A 205 12.67 4.81 -6.00
CA THR A 205 11.33 4.31 -6.29
C THR A 205 10.25 5.25 -5.78
N VAL A 206 10.42 5.77 -4.55
CA VAL A 206 9.49 6.76 -3.96
C VAL A 206 9.49 8.05 -4.78
N LYS A 207 10.67 8.56 -5.17
CA LYS A 207 10.79 9.78 -5.98
C LYS A 207 10.20 9.64 -7.39
N GLU A 208 10.30 8.47 -7.99
CA GLU A 208 9.70 8.18 -9.30
C GLU A 208 8.17 8.20 -9.21
N LEU A 209 7.60 7.55 -8.19
CA LEU A 209 6.16 7.58 -7.94
C LEU A 209 5.69 9.01 -7.62
N GLU A 210 6.46 9.78 -6.86
CA GLU A 210 6.14 11.17 -6.54
C GLU A 210 6.06 12.05 -7.80
N LYS A 211 6.94 11.83 -8.78
CA LYS A 211 6.85 12.51 -10.09
C LYS A 211 5.57 12.14 -10.83
N GLU A 212 5.21 10.85 -10.90
CA GLU A 212 3.97 10.39 -11.52
C GLU A 212 2.74 10.99 -10.83
N TYR A 213 2.72 10.93 -9.50
CA TYR A 213 1.68 11.47 -8.65
C TYR A 213 1.44 12.96 -8.91
N ASN A 214 2.51 13.76 -8.87
CA ASN A 214 2.42 15.19 -9.11
C ASN A 214 1.97 15.52 -10.54
N ALA A 215 2.40 14.75 -11.54
CA ALA A 215 1.95 14.91 -12.92
C ALA A 215 0.44 14.64 -13.05
N LYS A 216 -0.05 13.51 -12.51
CA LYS A 216 -1.48 13.17 -12.53
C LYS A 216 -2.34 14.19 -11.78
N LEU A 217 -1.87 14.68 -10.62
CA LEU A 217 -2.59 15.72 -9.89
C LEU A 217 -2.74 17.03 -10.66
N LYS A 218 -1.73 17.44 -11.42
CA LYS A 218 -1.83 18.62 -12.30
C LYS A 218 -2.91 18.42 -13.36
N THR A 219 -2.96 17.24 -13.97
CA THR A 219 -3.99 16.87 -14.94
C THR A 219 -5.39 16.92 -14.33
N PHE A 220 -5.60 16.32 -13.16
CA PHE A 220 -6.89 16.36 -12.47
C PHE A 220 -7.37 17.78 -12.14
N LYS A 221 -6.46 18.65 -11.66
CA LYS A 221 -6.78 20.06 -11.39
C LYS A 221 -7.18 20.82 -12.66
N SER A 222 -6.49 20.56 -13.77
CA SER A 222 -6.83 21.17 -15.07
C SER A 222 -8.22 20.75 -15.55
N GLN A 223 -8.53 19.44 -15.49
CA GLN A 223 -9.83 18.89 -15.85
C GLN A 223 -10.96 19.43 -14.98
N GLN A 224 -10.76 19.51 -13.66
CA GLN A 224 -11.74 20.11 -12.75
C GLN A 224 -12.00 21.58 -13.07
N LYS A 225 -10.94 22.37 -13.33
CA LYS A 225 -11.10 23.79 -13.70
C LYS A 225 -11.91 23.94 -14.98
N GLN A 226 -11.57 23.19 -16.03
CA GLN A 226 -12.33 23.19 -17.29
C GLN A 226 -13.79 22.80 -17.10
N SER A 227 -14.08 21.77 -16.30
CA SER A 227 -15.45 21.36 -15.98
C SER A 227 -16.22 22.46 -15.22
N THR A 228 -15.59 23.13 -14.27
CA THR A 228 -16.23 24.23 -13.52
C THR A 228 -16.51 25.45 -14.42
N ASP A 229 -15.61 25.76 -15.33
CA ASP A 229 -15.76 26.88 -16.27
C ASP A 229 -16.87 26.59 -17.29
N LEU A 230 -16.94 25.36 -17.80
CA LEU A 230 -18.04 24.91 -18.67
C LEU A 230 -19.40 24.98 -17.96
N HIS A 231 -19.50 24.50 -16.73
CA HIS A 231 -20.74 24.54 -15.95
C HIS A 231 -21.22 25.98 -15.70
N LYS A 232 -20.30 26.90 -15.39
CA LYS A 232 -20.60 28.34 -15.27
C LYS A 232 -21.11 28.93 -16.58
N SER A 233 -20.50 28.56 -17.72
CA SER A 233 -20.92 29.02 -19.04
C SER A 233 -22.35 28.58 -19.38
N ILE A 234 -22.64 27.28 -19.22
CA ILE A 234 -23.99 26.71 -19.46
C ILE A 234 -25.03 27.38 -18.55
N THR A 235 -24.71 27.55 -17.26
CA THR A 235 -25.61 28.20 -16.30
C THR A 235 -25.90 29.65 -16.69
N LYS A 236 -24.90 30.37 -17.21
CA LYS A 236 -25.05 31.76 -17.69
C LYS A 236 -25.93 31.83 -18.94
N GLU A 237 -25.73 30.91 -19.91
CA GLU A 237 -26.57 30.82 -21.10
C GLU A 237 -28.03 30.48 -20.77
N MET A 238 -28.26 29.52 -19.87
CA MET A 238 -29.62 29.16 -19.42
C MET A 238 -30.33 30.33 -18.74
N LYS A 239 -29.63 31.10 -17.91
CA LYS A 239 -30.18 32.33 -17.29
C LYS A 239 -30.51 33.41 -18.32
N ASN A 240 -29.66 33.58 -19.33
CA ASN A 240 -29.89 34.54 -20.41
C ASN A 240 -31.06 34.13 -21.32
N LYS A 241 -31.25 32.84 -21.58
CA LYS A 241 -32.42 32.33 -22.34
C LYS A 241 -33.73 32.52 -21.57
N LYS A 242 -33.75 32.26 -20.26
CA LYS A 242 -34.94 32.51 -19.42
C LYS A 242 -35.37 33.99 -19.43
N ARG A 243 -34.41 34.91 -19.27
CA ARG A 243 -34.67 36.36 -19.34
C ARG A 243 -35.21 36.84 -20.69
N LYS A 244 -34.98 36.11 -21.78
CA LYS A 244 -35.50 36.44 -23.12
C LYS A 244 -36.90 35.90 -23.39
N HIS A 245 -37.42 35.00 -22.55
CA HIS A 245 -38.79 34.47 -22.66
C HIS A 245 -39.78 35.13 -21.69
N GLU A 246 -39.29 35.93 -20.73
CA GLU A 246 -40.11 36.69 -19.78
C GLU A 246 -40.36 38.15 -20.21
N ASN A 247 -39.83 38.57 -21.37
CA ASN A 247 -40.08 39.85 -22.04
C ASN A 247 -40.79 39.60 -23.38
#